data_AF-A0A547PAD5-F1
#
_entry.id   AF-A0A547PAD5-F1
#
_cell.length_a   1.000
_cell.length_b   1.000
_cell.length_c   1.000
_cell.angle_alpha   90.00
_cell.angle_beta   90.00
_cell.angle_gamma   90.00
#
_symmetry.space_group_name_H-M   'P 1'
#
loop_
_entity.id
_entity.type
_entity.pdbx_description
1 polymer ?
#
loop_
_entity_poly.entity_id
_entity_poly.type
_entity_poly.pdbx_seq_one_letter_code
_entity_poly.pdbx_strand_id
1 'polypeptide(L)'
;MRRPLRWKSIAFQLTFGVSLIALVAVWFMLSGHFERSPFLFGAGILMLIMPVVVQLAWHYWQHQDGYSGSPLPVAHETDPIAETLFVELQRMGGPRLFRRSWLTGRYRPTHRRLTSGKLRYLLFSDDEHHLSQVSAFPSFFPLIGPLYLSDEDAETLRQAIGPRRKGGPGRNPLYNYTRASLSVFREVENRVLPNDNDRALREIEDRLLTWFEAHVDASGDMPRRDQVKPYAIEVFQALTSST
;
A
#
# COMPACT_ATOMS: atom_id res chain seq x y z
N MET A 1 -1.87 -16.90 -10.73
CA MET A 1 -1.90 -15.79 -11.73
C MET A 1 -1.81 -16.23 -13.20
N ARG A 2 -1.13 -17.34 -13.56
CA ARG A 2 -0.85 -17.69 -14.97
C ARG A 2 -2.08 -18.00 -15.85
N ARG A 3 -3.14 -18.60 -15.30
CA ARG A 3 -4.35 -18.97 -16.07
C ARG A 3 -5.11 -17.75 -16.66
N PRO A 4 -5.51 -16.72 -15.88
CA PRO A 4 -6.25 -15.58 -16.44
C PRO A 4 -5.44 -14.77 -17.47
N LEU A 5 -4.12 -14.64 -17.27
CA LEU A 5 -3.23 -13.97 -18.22
C LEU A 5 -3.16 -14.71 -19.57
N ARG A 6 -3.02 -16.04 -19.55
CA ARG A 6 -3.05 -16.86 -20.77
C ARG A 6 -4.39 -16.75 -21.49
N TRP A 7 -5.50 -16.78 -20.75
CA TRP A 7 -6.84 -16.62 -21.31
C TRP A 7 -7.02 -15.26 -21.99
N LYS A 8 -6.62 -14.16 -21.35
CA LYS A 8 -6.61 -12.84 -22.00
C LYS A 8 -5.82 -12.86 -23.30
N SER A 9 -4.57 -13.35 -23.26
CA SER A 9 -3.70 -13.32 -24.43
C SER A 9 -4.30 -14.08 -25.61
N ILE A 10 -4.84 -15.27 -25.35
CA ILE A 10 -5.49 -16.11 -26.38
C ILE A 10 -6.76 -15.40 -26.90
N ALA A 11 -7.62 -14.91 -26.01
CA ALA A 11 -8.85 -14.22 -26.40
C ALA A 11 -8.57 -12.98 -27.24
N PHE A 12 -7.56 -12.19 -26.86
CA PHE A 12 -7.16 -11.00 -27.61
C PHE A 12 -6.58 -11.37 -28.98
N GLN A 13 -5.69 -12.36 -29.07
CA GLN A 13 -5.12 -12.81 -30.35
C GLN A 13 -6.20 -13.34 -31.31
N LEU A 14 -7.13 -14.17 -30.81
CA LEU A 14 -8.22 -14.70 -31.61
C LEU A 14 -9.16 -13.60 -32.10
N THR A 15 -9.61 -12.72 -31.19
CA THR A 15 -10.52 -11.63 -31.57
C THR A 15 -9.83 -10.64 -32.51
N PHE A 16 -8.55 -10.35 -32.33
CA PHE A 16 -7.79 -9.49 -33.24
C PHE A 16 -7.68 -10.11 -34.63
N GLY A 17 -7.30 -11.39 -34.73
CA GLY A 17 -7.22 -12.11 -36.01
C GLY A 17 -8.56 -12.15 -36.76
N VAL A 18 -9.64 -12.48 -36.04
CA VAL A 18 -11.00 -12.49 -36.62
C VAL A 18 -11.44 -11.09 -37.02
N SER A 19 -11.13 -10.06 -36.21
CA SER A 19 -11.47 -8.67 -36.55
C SER A 19 -10.76 -8.18 -37.82
N LEU A 20 -9.54 -8.64 -38.09
CA LEU A 20 -8.80 -8.27 -39.28
C LEU A 20 -9.41 -8.90 -40.55
N ILE A 21 -9.86 -10.15 -40.46
CA ILE A 21 -10.61 -10.82 -41.54
C ILE A 21 -11.96 -10.11 -41.75
N ALA A 22 -12.67 -9.79 -40.66
CA ALA A 22 -13.94 -9.06 -40.71
C ALA A 22 -13.78 -7.67 -41.32
N LEU A 23 -12.68 -6.96 -41.03
CA LEU A 23 -12.36 -5.66 -41.62
C LEU A 23 -12.31 -5.75 -43.15
N VAL A 24 -11.57 -6.74 -43.66
CA VAL A 24 -11.46 -6.98 -45.10
C VAL A 24 -12.82 -7.33 -45.69
N ALA A 25 -13.58 -8.25 -45.07
CA ALA A 25 -14.90 -8.64 -45.54
C ALA A 25 -15.89 -7.45 -45.60
N VAL A 26 -15.93 -6.63 -44.55
CA VAL A 26 -16.76 -5.42 -44.49
C VAL A 26 -16.32 -4.41 -45.56
N TRP A 27 -15.01 -4.22 -45.77
CA TRP A 27 -14.48 -3.36 -46.82
C TRP A 27 -14.92 -3.81 -48.22
N PHE A 28 -14.84 -5.11 -48.52
CA PHE A 28 -15.30 -5.67 -49.80
C PHE A 28 -16.81 -5.49 -50.02
N MET A 29 -17.62 -5.62 -48.96
CA MET A 29 -19.07 -5.36 -49.01
C MET A 29 -19.39 -3.87 -49.24
N LEU A 30 -18.64 -2.97 -48.61
CA LEU A 30 -18.79 -1.52 -48.81
C LEU A 30 -18.38 -1.10 -50.23
N SER A 31 -17.34 -1.72 -50.78
CA SER A 31 -16.81 -1.47 -52.14
C SER A 31 -17.71 -2.02 -53.26
N GLY A 32 -18.79 -2.72 -52.93
CA GLY A 32 -19.75 -3.24 -53.92
C GLY A 32 -19.27 -4.48 -54.67
N HIS A 33 -18.23 -5.17 -54.18
CA HIS A 33 -17.71 -6.40 -54.78
C HIS A 33 -18.51 -7.65 -54.39
N PHE A 34 -19.43 -7.56 -53.42
CA PHE A 34 -20.32 -8.63 -52.98
C PHE A 34 -21.76 -8.13 -52.83
N GLU A 35 -22.73 -9.04 -52.95
CA GLU A 35 -24.11 -8.77 -52.58
C GLU A 35 -24.21 -8.37 -51.11
N ARG A 36 -24.87 -7.24 -50.85
CA ARG A 36 -25.02 -6.67 -49.50
C ARG A 36 -26.06 -7.47 -48.71
N SER A 37 -25.61 -8.55 -48.07
CA SER A 37 -26.39 -9.21 -47.03
C SER A 37 -26.32 -8.41 -45.72
N PRO A 38 -27.45 -7.88 -45.19
CA PRO A 38 -27.46 -7.13 -43.94
C PRO A 38 -26.95 -7.94 -42.75
N PHE A 39 -27.19 -9.26 -42.77
CA PHE A 39 -26.75 -10.18 -41.72
C PHE A 39 -25.23 -10.30 -41.68
N LEU A 40 -24.59 -10.55 -42.83
CA LEU A 40 -23.13 -10.70 -42.89
C LEU A 40 -22.42 -9.38 -42.56
N PHE A 41 -22.98 -8.26 -43.00
CA PHE A 41 -22.48 -6.93 -42.64
C PHE A 41 -22.56 -6.72 -41.11
N GLY A 42 -23.71 -6.98 -40.49
CA GLY A 42 -23.88 -6.88 -39.04
C GLY A 42 -22.94 -7.79 -38.25
N ALA A 43 -22.76 -9.04 -38.69
CA ALA A 43 -21.81 -9.98 -38.11
C ALA A 43 -20.37 -9.47 -38.21
N GLY A 44 -19.98 -8.91 -39.36
CA GLY A 44 -18.65 -8.31 -39.56
C GLY A 44 -18.38 -7.13 -38.63
N ILE A 45 -19.36 -6.24 -38.45
CA ILE A 45 -19.25 -5.12 -37.49
C ILE A 45 -19.12 -5.63 -36.04
N LEU A 46 -19.90 -6.64 -35.66
CA LEU A 46 -19.78 -7.24 -34.32
C LEU A 46 -18.38 -7.83 -34.09
N MET A 47 -17.83 -8.54 -35.07
CA MET A 47 -16.47 -9.08 -35.02
C MET A 47 -15.40 -7.99 -34.90
N LEU A 48 -15.59 -6.84 -35.55
CA LEU A 48 -14.68 -5.68 -35.44
C LEU A 48 -14.63 -5.07 -34.04
N ILE A 49 -15.73 -5.12 -33.30
CA ILE A 49 -15.83 -4.53 -31.95
C ILE A 49 -15.29 -5.47 -30.86
N MET A 50 -15.23 -6.79 -31.13
CA MET A 50 -14.83 -7.80 -30.14
C MET A 50 -13.49 -7.53 -29.43
N PRO A 51 -12.39 -7.10 -30.09
CA PRO A 51 -11.14 -6.79 -29.40
C PRO A 51 -11.31 -5.72 -28.31
N VAL A 52 -12.16 -4.72 -28.57
CA VAL A 52 -12.47 -3.65 -27.61
C VAL A 52 -13.24 -4.21 -26.41
N VAL A 53 -14.23 -5.08 -26.66
CA VAL A 53 -15.01 -5.75 -25.61
C VAL A 53 -14.11 -6.59 -24.70
N VAL A 54 -13.16 -7.34 -25.27
CA VAL A 54 -12.19 -8.14 -24.49
C VAL A 54 -11.33 -7.24 -23.60
N GLN A 55 -10.86 -6.10 -24.11
CA GLN A 55 -10.07 -5.15 -23.32
C GLN A 55 -10.87 -4.49 -22.21
N LEU A 56 -12.13 -4.13 -22.47
CA LEU A 56 -13.05 -3.59 -21.46
C LEU A 56 -13.34 -4.62 -20.36
N ALA A 57 -13.62 -5.87 -20.74
CA ALA A 57 -13.83 -6.96 -19.78
C ALA A 57 -12.58 -7.20 -18.92
N TRP A 58 -11.38 -7.12 -19.51
CA TRP A 58 -10.13 -7.23 -18.77
C TRP A 58 -9.92 -6.07 -17.80
N HIS A 59 -10.16 -4.83 -18.26
CA HIS A 59 -10.07 -3.64 -17.43
C HIS A 59 -11.01 -3.74 -16.22
N TYR A 60 -12.25 -4.16 -16.47
CA TYR A 60 -13.25 -4.39 -15.43
C TYR A 60 -12.81 -5.49 -14.46
N TRP A 61 -12.30 -6.61 -14.95
CA TRP A 61 -11.81 -7.68 -14.09
C TRP A 61 -10.64 -7.23 -13.19
N GLN A 62 -9.74 -6.40 -13.74
CA GLN A 62 -8.54 -5.91 -13.05
C GLN A 62 -8.86 -4.89 -11.95
N HIS A 63 -9.76 -3.94 -12.23
CA HIS A 63 -10.03 -2.80 -11.35
C HIS A 63 -11.38 -2.88 -10.59
N GLN A 64 -12.29 -3.77 -11.00
CA GLN A 64 -13.65 -3.96 -10.47
C GLN A 64 -14.50 -2.66 -10.46
N ASP A 65 -15.72 -2.71 -9.90
CA ASP A 65 -16.59 -1.54 -9.71
C ASP A 65 -15.88 -0.53 -8.80
N GLY A 66 -15.18 0.41 -9.42
CA GLY A 66 -14.09 1.12 -8.80
C GLY A 66 -14.51 2.07 -7.67
N TYR A 67 -14.28 1.67 -6.42
CA TYR A 67 -13.78 2.52 -5.33
C TYR A 67 -13.39 1.66 -4.13
N SER A 68 -12.34 0.84 -4.25
CA SER A 68 -11.75 0.22 -3.07
C SER A 68 -10.76 1.21 -2.46
N GLY A 69 -11.07 1.74 -1.27
CA GLY A 69 -10.14 2.59 -0.50
C GLY A 69 -8.87 1.85 -0.07
N SER A 70 -8.84 0.53 -0.26
CA SER A 70 -7.69 -0.34 -0.06
C SER A 70 -7.30 -1.06 -1.36
N PRO A 71 -6.04 -1.49 -1.50
CA PRO A 71 -5.61 -2.29 -2.64
C PRO A 71 -6.43 -3.60 -2.74
N LEU A 72 -6.86 -4.00 -3.94
CA LEU A 72 -7.62 -5.26 -4.13
C LEU A 72 -6.80 -6.48 -3.65
N PRO A 73 -7.42 -7.53 -3.09
CA PRO A 73 -6.67 -8.71 -2.67
C PRO A 73 -5.99 -9.39 -3.88
N VAL A 74 -4.71 -9.70 -3.74
CA VAL A 74 -3.91 -10.38 -4.76
C VAL A 74 -3.89 -11.87 -4.44
N ALA A 75 -3.94 -12.71 -5.47
CA ALA A 75 -4.11 -14.15 -5.33
C ALA A 75 -2.80 -14.91 -4.99
N HIS A 76 -1.80 -14.24 -4.40
CA HIS A 76 -0.45 -14.76 -4.12
C HIS A 76 -0.01 -14.18 -2.77
N GLU A 77 0.96 -14.82 -2.11
CA GLU A 77 1.58 -14.24 -0.92
C GLU A 77 2.20 -12.88 -1.26
N THR A 78 1.84 -11.89 -0.46
CA THR A 78 2.21 -10.50 -0.64
C THR A 78 3.31 -10.13 0.35
N ASP A 79 4.37 -9.52 -0.14
CA ASP A 79 5.39 -8.93 0.74
C ASP A 79 4.79 -7.73 1.50
N PRO A 80 4.88 -7.69 2.85
CA PRO A 80 4.40 -6.55 3.64
C PRO A 80 5.02 -5.21 3.21
N ILE A 81 6.26 -5.22 2.70
CA ILE A 81 6.95 -4.04 2.17
C ILE A 81 6.24 -3.53 0.92
N ALA A 82 5.90 -4.45 0.00
CA ALA A 82 5.22 -4.12 -1.25
C ALA A 82 3.80 -3.60 -1.00
N GLU A 83 3.06 -4.18 -0.06
CA GLU A 83 1.73 -3.68 0.31
C GLU A 83 1.81 -2.27 0.92
N THR A 84 2.81 -1.99 1.76
CA THR A 84 3.03 -0.65 2.33
C THR A 84 3.33 0.37 1.22
N LEU A 85 4.18 0.01 0.25
CA LEU A 85 4.45 0.82 -0.94
C LEU A 85 3.16 1.16 -1.71
N PHE A 86 2.29 0.17 -1.96
CA PHE A 86 1.06 0.39 -2.70
C PHE A 86 0.05 1.27 -1.94
N VAL A 87 -0.03 1.12 -0.62
CA VAL A 87 -0.88 1.97 0.23
C VAL A 87 -0.42 3.42 0.17
N GLU A 88 0.88 3.68 0.25
CA GLU A 88 1.40 5.06 0.17
C GLU A 88 1.19 5.69 -1.21
N LEU A 89 1.36 4.91 -2.28
CA LEU A 89 1.07 5.38 -3.65
C LEU A 89 -0.42 5.70 -3.88
N GLN A 90 -1.33 5.10 -3.10
CA GLN A 90 -2.77 5.37 -3.19
C GLN A 90 -3.21 6.58 -2.36
N ARG A 91 -2.41 7.00 -1.38
CA ARG A 91 -2.77 8.03 -0.40
C ARG A 91 -3.12 9.36 -1.06
N MET A 92 -4.16 10.02 -0.55
CA MET A 92 -4.54 11.37 -0.96
C MET A 92 -3.44 12.37 -0.54
N GLY A 93 -2.67 12.83 -1.51
CA GLY A 93 -1.51 13.72 -1.29
C GLY A 93 -0.15 12.98 -1.28
N GLY A 94 -0.18 11.65 -1.41
CA GLY A 94 1.02 10.83 -1.50
C GLY A 94 1.71 10.85 -2.88
N PRO A 95 2.85 10.15 -2.97
CA PRO A 95 3.76 10.15 -4.12
C PRO A 95 3.06 9.71 -5.42
N ARG A 96 3.47 10.30 -6.55
CA ARG A 96 2.81 10.07 -7.84
C ARG A 96 3.73 9.34 -8.81
N LEU A 97 3.15 8.37 -9.50
CA LEU A 97 3.81 7.68 -10.61
C LEU A 97 3.62 8.48 -11.89
N PHE A 98 4.68 8.64 -12.65
CA PHE A 98 4.70 9.31 -13.94
C PHE A 98 4.95 8.30 -15.06
N ARG A 99 4.26 8.50 -16.18
CA ARG A 99 4.50 7.74 -17.42
C ARG A 99 5.04 8.69 -18.47
N ARG A 100 6.08 8.27 -19.20
CA ARG A 100 6.54 8.98 -20.38
C ARG A 100 5.55 8.79 -21.52
N SER A 101 5.01 9.88 -22.06
CA SER A 101 4.20 9.83 -23.27
C SER A 101 5.09 9.45 -24.45
N TRP A 102 4.74 8.39 -25.18
CA TRP A 102 5.46 8.04 -26.41
C TRP A 102 5.35 9.15 -27.46
N LEU A 103 4.15 9.72 -27.64
CA LEU A 103 3.90 10.75 -28.66
C LEU A 103 4.64 12.07 -28.41
N THR A 104 4.76 12.50 -27.15
CA THR A 104 5.31 13.84 -26.83
C THR A 104 6.64 13.79 -26.09
N GLY A 105 7.10 12.61 -25.68
CA GLY A 105 8.28 12.44 -24.82
C GLY A 105 8.12 12.98 -23.39
N ARG A 106 7.02 13.68 -23.07
CA ARG A 106 6.77 14.33 -21.78
C ARG A 106 6.26 13.35 -20.73
N TYR A 107 6.66 13.57 -19.49
CA TYR A 107 6.15 12.83 -18.33
C TYR A 107 4.75 13.31 -17.98
N ARG A 108 3.80 12.39 -17.87
CA ARG A 108 2.43 12.67 -17.42
C ARG A 108 2.15 11.91 -16.13
N PRO A 109 1.54 12.54 -15.13
CA PRO A 109 1.13 11.84 -13.93
C PRO A 109 0.11 10.78 -14.29
N THR A 110 0.30 9.58 -13.75
CA THR A 110 -0.65 8.48 -13.86
C THR A 110 -1.67 8.56 -12.75
N HIS A 111 -2.85 7.98 -12.99
CA HIS A 111 -3.89 7.95 -11.98
C HIS A 111 -3.50 7.01 -10.85
N ARG A 112 -3.71 7.41 -9.59
CA ARG A 112 -3.43 6.58 -8.40
C ARG A 112 -4.16 5.23 -8.36
N ARG A 113 -5.19 5.06 -9.19
CA ARG A 113 -5.95 3.80 -9.30
C ARG A 113 -5.19 2.74 -10.09
N LEU A 114 -4.12 3.12 -10.78
CA LEU A 114 -3.23 2.17 -11.42
C LEU A 114 -2.69 1.16 -10.42
N THR A 115 -2.39 1.60 -9.18
CA THR A 115 -1.82 0.77 -8.11
C THR A 115 -2.86 0.00 -7.29
N SER A 116 -4.18 0.19 -7.52
CA SER A 116 -5.23 -0.54 -6.77
C SER A 116 -5.68 -1.83 -7.43
N GLY A 117 -5.34 -2.03 -8.71
CA GLY A 117 -5.77 -3.21 -9.48
C GLY A 117 -5.15 -4.52 -8.99
N LYS A 118 -5.78 -5.64 -9.39
CA LYS A 118 -5.33 -7.02 -9.07
C LYS A 118 -3.93 -7.37 -9.62
N LEU A 119 -3.45 -6.61 -10.60
CA LEU A 119 -2.16 -6.81 -11.27
C LEU A 119 -1.10 -5.79 -10.85
N ARG A 120 -1.30 -5.06 -9.74
CA ARG A 120 -0.40 -3.99 -9.28
C ARG A 120 1.05 -4.42 -9.10
N TYR A 121 1.31 -5.69 -8.76
CA TYR A 121 2.66 -6.24 -8.65
C TYR A 121 3.43 -6.25 -9.97
N LEU A 122 2.73 -6.34 -11.11
CA LEU A 122 3.35 -6.31 -12.43
C LEU A 122 3.81 -4.90 -12.84
N LEU A 123 3.40 -3.85 -12.11
CA LEU A 123 3.81 -2.46 -12.38
C LEU A 123 5.31 -2.23 -12.16
N PHE A 124 5.93 -3.02 -11.30
CA PHE A 124 7.36 -2.93 -10.97
C PHE A 124 8.15 -4.11 -11.53
N SER A 125 7.57 -4.87 -12.47
CA SER A 125 8.30 -5.92 -13.16
C SER A 125 9.25 -5.30 -14.17
N ASP A 126 10.48 -5.80 -14.22
CA ASP A 126 11.47 -5.37 -15.23
C ASP A 126 11.08 -5.80 -16.65
N ASP A 127 10.28 -6.86 -16.77
CA ASP A 127 9.78 -7.37 -18.04
C ASP A 127 8.62 -6.52 -18.57
N GLU A 128 8.84 -5.88 -19.72
CA GLU A 128 7.82 -5.11 -20.46
C GLU A 128 6.58 -5.95 -20.80
N HIS A 129 6.74 -7.26 -21.02
CA HIS A 129 5.63 -8.15 -21.28
C HIS A 129 4.67 -8.21 -20.08
N HIS A 130 5.18 -8.18 -18.85
CA HIS A 130 4.35 -8.14 -17.64
C HIS A 130 3.61 -6.80 -17.49
N LEU A 131 4.30 -5.69 -17.77
CA LEU A 131 3.70 -4.35 -17.75
C LEU A 131 2.53 -4.23 -18.73
N SER A 132 2.68 -4.78 -19.94
CA SER A 132 1.63 -4.77 -20.98
C SER A 132 0.34 -5.51 -20.57
N GLN A 133 0.41 -6.37 -19.55
CA GLN A 133 -0.76 -7.07 -19.04
C GLN A 133 -1.66 -6.16 -18.19
N VAL A 134 -1.10 -5.10 -17.62
CA VAL A 134 -1.80 -4.12 -16.78
C VAL A 134 -2.52 -3.12 -17.66
N SER A 135 -3.83 -2.93 -17.47
CA SER A 135 -4.57 -1.82 -18.09
C SER A 135 -4.30 -0.49 -17.37
N ALA A 136 -4.05 0.55 -18.16
CA ALA A 136 -3.65 1.87 -17.69
C ALA A 136 -4.84 2.73 -17.27
N PHE A 137 -5.23 2.76 -15.99
CA PHE A 137 -6.38 3.55 -15.52
C PHE A 137 -6.22 5.07 -15.80
N PRO A 138 -7.28 5.79 -16.27
CA PRO A 138 -8.66 5.36 -16.53
C PRO A 138 -8.90 4.70 -17.89
N SER A 139 -7.85 4.49 -18.66
CA SER A 139 -7.93 3.82 -19.95
C SER A 139 -7.98 2.29 -19.80
N PHE A 140 -8.61 1.64 -20.77
CA PHE A 140 -8.60 0.18 -20.93
C PHE A 140 -7.40 -0.30 -21.75
N PHE A 141 -6.59 0.61 -22.31
CA PHE A 141 -5.37 0.24 -23.04
C PHE A 141 -4.29 -0.31 -22.10
N PRO A 142 -3.44 -1.22 -22.59
CA PRO A 142 -2.31 -1.74 -21.82
C PRO A 142 -1.33 -0.61 -21.45
N LEU A 143 -0.67 -0.78 -20.31
CA LEU A 143 0.42 0.08 -19.90
C LEU A 143 1.63 -0.21 -20.79
N ILE A 144 2.12 0.83 -21.45
CA ILE A 144 3.26 0.74 -22.36
C ILE A 144 4.42 1.52 -21.74
N GLY A 145 5.52 0.81 -21.50
CA GLY A 145 6.76 1.36 -20.97
C GLY A 145 6.81 1.49 -19.44
N PRO A 146 8.00 1.85 -18.92
CA PRO A 146 8.26 1.93 -17.49
C PRO A 146 7.55 3.11 -16.82
N LEU A 147 7.38 2.98 -15.52
CA LEU A 147 6.86 4.03 -14.63
C LEU A 147 8.02 4.71 -13.92
N TYR A 148 7.87 6.01 -13.70
CA TYR A 148 8.89 6.87 -13.11
C TYR A 148 8.34 7.51 -11.84
N LEU A 149 9.23 7.78 -10.90
CA LEU A 149 8.95 8.59 -9.71
C LEU A 149 9.79 9.86 -9.79
N SER A 150 9.24 10.95 -9.26
CA SER A 150 10.05 12.13 -8.96
C SER A 150 11.03 11.80 -7.83
N ASP A 151 12.17 12.48 -7.77
CA ASP A 151 13.16 12.28 -6.70
C ASP A 151 12.57 12.57 -5.31
N GLU A 152 11.74 13.62 -5.19
CA GLU A 152 11.02 13.96 -3.95
C GLU A 152 10.03 12.87 -3.52
N ASP A 153 9.29 12.32 -4.49
CA ASP A 153 8.31 11.26 -4.26
C ASP A 153 9.00 9.93 -3.91
N ALA A 154 10.15 9.65 -4.54
CA ALA A 154 10.97 8.49 -4.25
C ALA A 154 11.53 8.54 -2.83
N GLU A 155 11.97 9.71 -2.38
CA GLU A 155 12.45 9.90 -1.01
C GLU A 155 11.31 9.76 0.01
N THR A 156 10.13 10.30 -0.30
CA THR A 156 8.92 10.12 0.53
C THR A 156 8.56 8.64 0.69
N LEU A 157 8.62 7.87 -0.41
CA LEU A 157 8.41 6.41 -0.36
C LEU A 157 9.47 5.68 0.45
N ARG A 158 10.74 6.04 0.28
CA ARG A 158 11.85 5.45 1.04
C ARG A 158 11.68 5.69 2.54
N GLN A 159 11.21 6.86 2.94
CA GLN A 159 10.95 7.17 4.35
C GLN A 159 9.76 6.37 4.90
N ALA A 160 8.73 6.13 4.09
CA ALA A 160 7.55 5.38 4.51
C ALA A 160 7.81 3.86 4.59
N ILE A 161 8.61 3.32 3.67
CA ILE A 161 8.94 1.89 3.58
C ILE A 161 10.14 1.52 4.45
N GLY A 162 11.04 2.48 4.68
CA GLY A 162 12.23 2.28 5.49
C GLY A 162 11.87 1.77 6.90
N PRO A 163 12.78 1.03 7.56
CA PRO A 163 12.54 0.57 8.91
C PRO A 163 12.18 1.77 9.78
N ARG A 164 10.99 1.74 10.41
CA ARG A 164 10.62 2.74 11.43
C ARG A 164 11.80 2.82 12.38
N ARG A 165 12.50 3.96 12.37
CA ARG A 165 13.73 4.13 13.15
C ARG A 165 13.43 3.66 14.58
N LYS A 166 14.09 2.58 15.03
CA LYS A 166 14.11 2.21 16.45
C LYS A 166 14.51 3.49 17.17
N GLY A 167 13.70 3.92 18.14
CA GLY A 167 13.90 5.19 18.84
C GLY A 167 15.36 5.34 19.21
N GLY A 168 16.02 6.35 18.64
CA GLY A 168 17.43 6.62 18.89
C GLY A 168 17.61 7.19 20.30
N PRO A 169 18.78 6.99 20.92
CA PRO A 169 19.11 7.63 22.18
C PRO A 169 19.03 9.15 22.00
N GLY A 170 18.22 9.83 22.83
CA GLY A 170 18.08 11.29 22.84
C GLY A 170 16.73 11.82 22.36
N ARG A 171 15.77 10.99 21.91
CA ARG A 171 14.38 11.45 21.80
C ARG A 171 13.78 11.45 23.19
N ASN A 172 13.37 12.63 23.68
CA ASN A 172 12.73 12.77 24.99
C ASN A 172 11.52 11.81 25.00
N PRO A 173 11.51 10.74 25.82
CA PRO A 173 10.34 9.88 25.91
C PRO A 173 9.14 10.75 26.28
N LEU A 174 7.96 10.42 25.74
CA LEU A 174 6.72 11.16 26.02
C LEU A 174 6.53 11.42 27.52
N TYR A 175 7.06 10.51 28.35
CA TYR A 175 7.16 10.64 29.79
C TYR A 175 8.61 10.45 30.26
N ASN A 176 9.07 11.27 31.21
CA ASN A 176 10.45 11.22 31.72
C ASN A 176 10.65 10.08 32.75
N TYR A 177 10.55 8.83 32.31
CA TYR A 177 10.61 7.64 33.16
C TYR A 177 11.92 7.52 33.95
N THR A 178 13.05 7.93 33.39
CA THR A 178 14.36 7.91 34.08
C THR A 178 14.39 8.86 35.27
N ARG A 179 13.80 10.05 35.14
CA ARG A 179 13.72 10.99 36.26
C ARG A 179 12.73 10.52 37.32
N ALA A 180 11.58 9.99 36.89
CA ALA A 180 10.55 9.45 37.77
C ALA A 180 11.06 8.28 38.63
N SER A 181 11.72 7.31 37.99
CA SER A 181 12.31 6.14 38.67
C SER A 181 13.37 6.55 39.67
N LEU A 182 14.26 7.49 39.33
CA LEU A 182 15.28 7.99 40.25
C LEU A 182 14.67 8.74 41.46
N SER A 183 13.63 9.55 41.25
CA SER A 183 12.96 10.25 42.36
C SER A 183 12.23 9.29 43.29
N VAL A 184 11.51 8.31 42.73
CA VAL A 184 10.79 7.32 43.53
C VAL A 184 11.77 6.41 44.26
N PHE A 185 12.88 6.01 43.63
CA PHE A 185 13.94 5.26 44.30
C PHE A 185 14.44 5.99 45.55
N ARG A 186 14.80 7.28 45.44
CA ARG A 186 15.26 8.09 46.58
C ARG A 186 14.20 8.26 47.66
N GLU A 187 12.93 8.33 47.30
CA GLU A 187 11.83 8.42 48.26
C GLU A 187 11.63 7.11 49.04
N VAL A 188 11.79 5.98 48.35
CA VAL A 188 11.51 4.64 48.88
C VAL A 188 12.72 4.03 49.60
N GLU A 189 13.95 4.41 49.24
CA GLU A 189 15.21 3.91 49.84
C GLU A 189 15.25 4.02 51.37
N ASN A 190 14.64 5.08 51.93
CA ASN A 190 14.62 5.31 53.38
C ASN A 190 13.29 4.92 54.04
N ARG A 191 12.42 4.18 53.35
CA ARG A 191 11.10 3.76 53.86
C ARG A 191 11.02 2.25 54.04
N VAL A 192 10.23 1.84 55.02
CA VAL A 192 9.88 0.43 55.22
C VAL A 192 8.82 0.06 54.19
N LEU A 193 9.22 -0.65 53.14
CA LEU A 193 8.30 -1.25 52.18
C LEU A 193 7.53 -2.43 52.80
N PRO A 194 6.34 -2.76 52.27
CA PRO A 194 5.63 -3.97 52.65
C PRO A 194 6.50 -5.21 52.43
N ASN A 195 6.43 -6.17 53.35
CA ASN A 195 7.19 -7.43 53.28
C ASN A 195 6.68 -8.40 52.18
N ASP A 196 5.57 -8.04 51.52
CA ASP A 196 4.97 -8.78 50.41
C ASP A 196 5.40 -8.12 49.09
N ASN A 197 6.14 -8.86 48.27
CA ASN A 197 6.71 -8.39 47.00
C ASN A 197 5.64 -7.80 46.06
N ASP A 198 4.45 -8.39 45.99
CA ASP A 198 3.38 -7.91 45.11
C ASP A 198 2.74 -6.62 45.61
N ARG A 199 2.76 -6.40 46.93
CA ARG A 199 2.31 -5.15 47.55
C ARG A 199 3.37 -4.07 47.43
N ALA A 200 4.65 -4.41 47.63
CA ALA A 200 5.76 -3.48 47.46
C ALA A 200 5.85 -2.96 46.02
N LEU A 201 5.69 -3.85 45.02
CA LEU A 201 5.71 -3.46 43.62
C LEU A 201 4.52 -2.54 43.26
N ARG A 202 3.31 -2.87 43.75
CA ARG A 202 2.12 -2.02 43.57
C ARG A 202 2.29 -0.64 44.20
N GLU A 203 2.91 -0.57 45.38
CA GLU A 203 3.19 0.71 46.03
C GLU A 203 4.19 1.56 45.22
N ILE A 204 5.21 0.95 44.63
CA ILE A 204 6.16 1.65 43.75
C ILE A 204 5.47 2.12 42.46
N GLU A 205 4.60 1.30 41.85
CA GLU A 205 3.78 1.71 40.71
C GLU A 205 2.89 2.91 41.05
N ASP A 206 2.22 2.89 42.20
CA ASP A 206 1.35 3.98 42.66
C ASP A 206 2.16 5.27 42.82
N ARG A 207 3.35 5.20 43.42
CA ARG A 207 4.25 6.34 43.59
C ARG A 207 4.74 6.91 42.27
N LEU A 208 5.03 6.05 41.28
CA LEU A 208 5.38 6.50 39.94
C LEU A 208 4.21 7.25 39.29
N LEU A 209 2.98 6.75 39.41
CA LEU A 209 1.79 7.42 38.89
C LEU A 209 1.56 8.77 39.59
N THR A 210 1.68 8.83 40.92
CA THR A 210 1.58 10.08 41.69
C THR A 210 2.66 11.08 41.30
N TRP A 211 3.89 10.61 41.06
CA TRP A 211 4.96 11.49 40.59
C TRP A 211 4.62 12.09 39.22
N PHE A 212 4.10 11.27 38.30
CA PHE A 212 3.65 11.74 36.99
C PHE A 212 2.48 12.71 37.11
N GLU A 213 1.51 12.46 37.99
CA GLU A 213 0.39 13.38 38.29
C GLU A 213 0.88 14.75 38.78
N ALA A 214 1.90 14.76 39.65
CA ALA A 214 2.49 16.00 40.17
C ALA A 214 3.37 16.74 39.13
N HIS A 215 3.77 16.08 38.05
CA HIS A 215 4.66 16.62 37.01
C HIS A 215 4.02 16.55 35.60
N VAL A 216 2.69 16.58 35.53
CA VAL A 216 1.96 16.55 34.25
C VAL A 216 2.27 17.80 33.43
N ASP A 217 2.65 17.60 32.18
CA ASP A 217 2.84 18.68 31.20
C ASP A 217 1.49 19.26 30.74
N ALA A 218 1.52 20.39 30.02
CA ALA A 218 0.31 21.09 29.55
C ALA A 218 -0.66 20.24 28.69
N SER A 219 -0.26 19.05 28.24
CA SER A 219 -1.11 18.09 27.51
C SER A 219 -2.07 17.31 28.42
N GLY A 220 -1.84 17.26 29.74
CA GLY A 220 -2.70 16.50 30.66
C GLY A 220 -2.60 14.98 30.53
N ASP A 221 -1.68 14.47 29.70
CA ASP A 221 -1.56 13.05 29.39
C ASP A 221 -0.71 12.33 30.44
N MET A 222 -1.17 11.16 30.91
CA MET A 222 -0.56 10.41 32.01
C MET A 222 -0.26 8.98 31.58
N PRO A 223 0.92 8.42 31.95
CA PRO A 223 1.23 7.05 31.63
C PRO A 223 0.28 6.10 32.36
N ARG A 224 -0.07 5.00 31.68
CA ARG A 224 -0.91 3.95 32.26
C ARG A 224 -0.08 3.03 33.17
N ARG A 225 -0.74 2.33 34.09
CA ARG A 225 -0.08 1.43 35.06
C ARG A 225 0.80 0.36 34.39
N ASP A 226 0.34 -0.20 33.27
CA ASP A 226 1.09 -1.17 32.47
C ASP A 226 2.40 -0.60 31.90
N GLN A 227 2.44 0.72 31.65
CA GLN A 227 3.62 1.41 31.13
C GLN A 227 4.65 1.75 32.22
N VAL A 228 4.23 1.95 33.47
CA VAL A 228 5.14 2.22 34.60
C VAL A 228 5.65 0.95 35.29
N LYS A 229 4.92 -0.16 35.18
CA LYS A 229 5.29 -1.47 35.75
C LYS A 229 6.73 -1.92 35.50
N PRO A 230 7.29 -1.86 34.27
CA PRO A 230 8.69 -2.28 34.06
C PRO A 230 9.68 -1.43 34.89
N TYR A 231 9.42 -0.13 35.02
CA TYR A 231 10.27 0.76 35.83
C TYR A 231 10.09 0.55 37.33
N ALA A 232 8.88 0.17 37.78
CA ALA A 232 8.66 -0.22 39.17
C ALA A 232 9.46 -1.47 39.54
N ILE A 233 9.58 -2.43 38.62
CA ILE A 233 10.41 -3.63 38.80
C ILE A 233 11.89 -3.24 38.91
N GLU A 234 12.38 -2.36 38.03
CA GLU A 234 13.77 -1.89 38.09
C GLU A 234 14.09 -1.19 39.42
N VAL A 235 13.21 -0.33 39.91
CA VAL A 235 13.35 0.33 41.23
C VAL A 235 13.35 -0.69 42.36
N PHE A 236 12.43 -1.66 42.35
CA PHE A 236 12.36 -2.71 43.37
C PHE A 236 13.62 -3.60 43.39
N GLN A 237 14.14 -3.95 42.21
CA GLN A 237 15.40 -4.70 42.08
C GLN A 237 16.60 -3.89 42.56
N ALA A 238 16.65 -2.59 42.26
CA ALA A 238 17.72 -1.72 42.75
C ALA A 238 17.72 -1.63 44.29
N LEU A 239 16.55 -1.57 44.92
CA LEU A 239 16.42 -1.53 46.38
C LEU A 239 16.89 -2.84 47.02
N THR A 240 16.47 -3.98 46.49
CA THR A 240 16.82 -5.31 47.01
C THR A 240 18.27 -5.73 46.71
N SER A 241 18.93 -5.12 45.72
CA SER A 241 20.36 -5.32 45.44
C SER A 241 21.28 -4.35 46.19
N SER A 242 20.72 -3.27 46.77
CA SER A 242 21.45 -2.30 47.61
C SER A 242 21.48 -2.62 49.10
N THR A 243 20.78 -3.69 49.52
CA THR A 243 20.71 -4.22 50.88
C THR A 243 21.51 -5.50 51.02
#